data_AF-A0A1Q3BIM4-F1
#
_entry.id   AF-A0A1Q3BIM4-F1
#
_cell.length_a   1.000
_cell.length_b   1.000
_cell.length_c   1.000
_cell.angle_alpha   90.00
_cell.angle_beta   90.00
_cell.angle_gamma   90.00
#
_symmetry.space_group_name_H-M   'P 1'
#
loop_
_entity.id
_entity.type
_entity.pdbx_description
1 polymer ?
#
loop_
_entity_poly.entity_id
_entity_poly.type
_entity_poly.pdbx_seq_one_letter_code
_entity_poly.pdbx_strand_id
1 'polypeptide(L)'
;NGPKMPTRIIEGVVSLKPKNEFNDNDFKMLQLNSKAKHVLFCAIGPNEFNRISSCDLAKEMWDLLEVTYEGTNQVKESKISMLLHEYELFLMHDNESISNMFTRFTTIINSLKNLCKYYSNQELIRKILR
;
A
#
# COMPACT_ATOMS: atom_id res chain seq x y z
N ASN A 1 12.39 -4.10 0.87
CA ASN A 1 12.68 -5.55 0.94
C ASN A 1 12.13 -6.24 -0.29
N GLY A 2 13.00 -6.87 -1.08
CA GLY A 2 12.67 -7.51 -2.35
C GLY A 2 13.96 -7.78 -3.15
N PRO A 3 13.97 -8.75 -4.07
CA PRO A 3 15.14 -9.00 -4.90
C PRO A 3 15.45 -7.77 -5.75
N LYS A 4 16.69 -7.29 -5.65
CA LYS A 4 17.24 -6.17 -6.41
C LYS A 4 18.17 -6.72 -7.49
N MET A 5 18.42 -5.94 -8.53
CA MET A 5 19.48 -6.29 -9.47
C MET A 5 20.82 -6.43 -8.72
N PRO A 6 21.68 -7.40 -9.09
CA PRO A 6 23.02 -7.50 -8.54
C PRO A 6 23.80 -6.19 -8.74
N THR A 7 24.28 -5.61 -7.65
CA THR A 7 25.05 -4.36 -7.66
C THR A 7 26.40 -4.56 -7.00
N ARG A 8 27.39 -3.79 -7.43
CA ARG A 8 28.72 -3.68 -6.83
C ARG A 8 28.99 -2.24 -6.39
N ILE A 9 29.84 -2.06 -5.39
CA ILE A 9 30.29 -0.74 -4.94
C ILE A 9 31.68 -0.51 -5.52
N ILE A 10 31.83 0.55 -6.31
CA ILE A 10 33.13 1.02 -6.82
C ILE A 10 33.31 2.43 -6.28
N GLU A 11 34.35 2.65 -5.48
CA GLU A 11 34.69 3.98 -4.93
C GLU A 11 33.51 4.67 -4.20
N GLY A 12 32.68 3.88 -3.51
CA GLY A 12 31.48 4.37 -2.81
C GLY A 12 30.24 4.56 -3.68
N VAL A 13 30.35 4.39 -5.00
CA VAL A 13 29.22 4.46 -5.95
C VAL A 13 28.64 3.07 -6.19
N VAL A 14 27.32 2.94 -6.05
CA VAL A 14 26.58 1.71 -6.38
C VAL A 14 26.41 1.63 -7.89
N SER A 15 26.95 0.58 -8.51
CA SER A 15 26.83 0.31 -9.95
C SER A 15 26.24 -1.08 -10.18
N LEU A 16 25.64 -1.31 -11.35
CA LEU A 16 25.21 -2.65 -11.75
C LEU A 16 26.43 -3.56 -11.88
N LYS A 17 26.31 -4.75 -11.29
CA LYS A 17 27.34 -5.76 -11.39
C LYS A 17 27.26 -6.39 -12.79
N PRO A 18 28.38 -6.57 -13.51
CA PRO A 18 28.37 -7.28 -14.78
C PRO A 18 28.18 -8.79 -14.55
N LYS A 19 27.53 -9.47 -15.51
CA LYS A 19 27.09 -10.88 -15.36
C LYS A 19 28.22 -11.85 -15.07
N ASN A 20 29.43 -11.58 -15.57
CA ASN A 20 30.62 -12.40 -15.36
C ASN A 20 31.13 -12.37 -13.90
N GLU A 21 30.72 -11.36 -13.11
CA GLU A 21 31.11 -11.25 -11.70
C GLU A 21 30.05 -11.84 -10.76
N PHE A 22 28.94 -12.35 -11.29
CA PHE A 22 27.84 -12.86 -10.47
C PHE A 22 28.29 -14.06 -9.63
N ASN A 23 27.94 -14.02 -8.36
CA ASN A 23 28.11 -15.15 -7.45
C ASN A 23 26.80 -15.96 -7.37
N ASP A 24 26.85 -17.12 -6.70
CA ASP A 24 25.68 -18.00 -6.55
C ASP A 24 24.48 -17.30 -5.91
N ASN A 25 24.71 -16.34 -5.01
CA ASN A 25 23.65 -15.58 -4.38
C ASN A 25 22.97 -14.61 -5.38
N ASP A 26 23.73 -13.98 -6.27
CA ASP A 26 23.19 -13.13 -7.34
C ASP A 26 22.24 -13.95 -8.24
N PHE A 27 22.66 -15.16 -8.66
CA PHE A 27 21.83 -16.06 -9.45
C PHE A 27 20.58 -16.52 -8.69
N LYS A 28 20.71 -16.85 -7.40
CA LYS A 28 19.57 -17.21 -6.55
C LYS A 28 18.55 -16.08 -6.46
N MET A 29 19.00 -14.84 -6.30
CA MET A 29 18.11 -13.67 -6.24
C MET A 29 17.41 -13.40 -7.57
N LEU A 30 18.10 -13.57 -8.70
CA LEU A 30 17.50 -13.47 -10.03
C LEU A 30 16.45 -14.56 -10.27
N GLN A 31 16.71 -15.79 -9.81
CA GLN A 31 15.74 -16.89 -9.90
C GLN A 31 14.49 -16.59 -9.06
N LEU A 32 14.66 -16.08 -7.84
CA LEU A 32 13.54 -15.67 -6.98
C LEU A 32 12.75 -14.52 -7.62
N ASN A 33 13.42 -13.54 -8.20
CA ASN A 33 12.77 -12.46 -8.94
C ASN A 33 11.94 -13.01 -10.11
N SER A 34 12.51 -13.90 -10.93
CA SER A 34 11.79 -14.52 -12.05
C SER A 34 10.55 -15.30 -11.59
N LYS A 35 10.65 -16.06 -10.49
CA LYS A 35 9.50 -16.77 -9.90
C LYS A 35 8.42 -15.79 -9.43
N ALA A 36 8.81 -14.71 -8.75
CA ALA A 36 7.87 -13.69 -8.29
C ALA A 36 7.18 -12.97 -9.47
N LYS A 37 7.92 -12.61 -10.53
CA LYS A 37 7.33 -12.02 -11.75
C LYS A 37 6.29 -12.96 -12.35
N HIS A 38 6.61 -14.25 -12.46
CA HIS A 38 5.68 -15.24 -12.99
C HIS A 38 4.39 -15.34 -12.17
N VAL A 39 4.50 -15.41 -10.84
CA VAL A 39 3.33 -15.43 -9.95
C VAL A 39 2.46 -14.17 -10.16
N LEU A 40 3.08 -12.99 -10.25
CA LEU A 40 2.35 -11.74 -10.51
C LEU A 40 1.63 -11.77 -11.87
N PHE A 41 2.29 -12.21 -12.94
CA PHE A 41 1.66 -12.32 -14.25
C PHE A 41 0.49 -13.32 -14.28
N CYS A 42 0.57 -14.42 -13.53
CA CYS A 42 -0.51 -15.39 -13.45
C CYS A 42 -1.70 -14.90 -12.60
N ALA A 43 -1.46 -13.97 -11.66
CA ALA A 43 -2.49 -13.49 -10.75
C ALA A 43 -3.35 -12.35 -11.31
N ILE A 44 -2.91 -11.69 -12.39
CA ILE A 44 -3.52 -10.46 -12.89
C ILE A 44 -4.21 -10.66 -14.25
N GLY A 45 -5.21 -9.81 -14.52
CA GLY A 45 -5.89 -9.78 -15.81
C GLY A 45 -5.08 -9.08 -16.92
N PRO A 46 -5.52 -9.21 -18.19
CA PRO A 46 -4.81 -8.64 -19.36
C PRO A 46 -4.55 -7.13 -19.29
N ASN A 47 -5.49 -6.36 -18.70
CA ASN A 47 -5.34 -4.92 -18.56
C ASN A 47 -4.18 -4.54 -17.64
N GLU A 48 -4.03 -5.27 -16.54
CA GLU A 48 -2.96 -5.05 -15.56
C GLU A 48 -1.61 -5.58 -16.03
N PHE A 49 -1.64 -6.66 -16.81
CA PHE A 49 -0.43 -7.19 -17.44
C PHE A 49 0.30 -6.12 -18.24
N ASN A 50 -0.41 -5.39 -19.10
CA ASN A 50 0.20 -4.33 -19.91
C ASN A 50 0.87 -3.26 -19.05
N ARG A 51 0.28 -2.92 -17.90
CA ARG A 51 0.80 -1.89 -16.98
C ARG A 51 2.13 -2.29 -16.35
N ILE A 52 2.28 -3.55 -15.95
CA ILE A 52 3.48 -4.02 -15.25
C ILE A 52 4.49 -4.74 -16.16
N SER A 53 4.14 -4.96 -17.43
CA SER A 53 4.95 -5.70 -18.40
C SER A 53 6.32 -5.07 -18.68
N SER A 54 6.43 -3.75 -18.55
CA SER A 54 7.68 -3.00 -18.74
C SER A 54 8.61 -2.99 -17.51
N CYS A 55 8.16 -3.53 -16.37
CA CYS A 55 8.97 -3.56 -15.16
C CYS A 55 10.04 -4.67 -15.21
N ASP A 56 11.25 -4.35 -14.78
CA ASP A 56 12.37 -5.28 -14.79
C ASP A 56 12.31 -6.22 -13.58
N LEU A 57 11.92 -5.68 -12.42
CA LEU A 57 11.88 -6.41 -11.15
C LEU A 57 10.44 -6.68 -10.70
N ALA A 58 10.23 -7.84 -10.07
CA ALA A 58 8.96 -8.16 -9.42
C ALA A 58 8.59 -7.13 -8.34
N LYS A 59 9.59 -6.50 -7.71
CA LYS A 59 9.35 -5.41 -6.75
C LYS A 59 8.75 -4.18 -7.42
N GLU A 60 9.22 -3.79 -8.60
CA GLU A 60 8.67 -2.66 -9.35
C GLU A 60 7.25 -2.95 -9.82
N MET A 61 7.01 -4.18 -10.28
CA MET A 61 5.67 -4.64 -10.64
C MET A 61 4.70 -4.51 -9.45
N TRP A 62 5.11 -5.00 -8.28
CA TRP A 62 4.30 -4.91 -7.05
C TRP A 62 4.07 -3.46 -6.62
N ASP A 63 5.10 -2.63 -6.64
CA ASP A 63 5.01 -1.22 -6.21
C ASP A 63 4.09 -0.42 -7.14
N LEU A 64 4.14 -0.71 -8.45
CA LEU A 64 3.23 -0.10 -9.40
C LEU A 64 1.78 -0.53 -9.17
N LEU A 65 1.54 -1.81 -8.87
CA LEU A 65 0.20 -2.30 -8.51
C LEU A 65 -0.29 -1.64 -7.22
N GLU A 66 0.54 -1.60 -6.18
CA GLU A 66 0.22 -0.96 -4.90
C GLU A 66 -0.16 0.51 -5.10
N VAL A 67 0.64 1.27 -5.84
CA VAL A 67 0.35 2.69 -6.14
C VAL A 67 -0.92 2.83 -6.99
N THR A 68 -1.15 1.93 -7.94
CA THR A 68 -2.33 1.97 -8.82
C THR A 68 -3.63 1.75 -8.04
N TYR A 69 -3.64 0.79 -7.13
CA TYR A 69 -4.86 0.31 -6.49
C TYR A 69 -5.09 0.88 -5.09
N GLU A 70 -4.01 1.09 -4.34
CA GLU A 70 -4.10 1.61 -2.97
C GLU A 70 -3.70 3.09 -2.88
N GLY A 71 -3.16 3.67 -3.96
CA GLY A 71 -2.60 5.01 -3.98
C GLY A 71 -1.20 5.07 -3.36
N THR A 72 -0.58 6.25 -3.42
CA THR A 72 0.72 6.47 -2.76
C THR A 72 0.56 6.56 -1.25
N ASN A 73 1.64 6.28 -0.51
CA ASN A 73 1.67 6.49 0.95
C ASN A 73 1.27 7.92 1.34
N GLN A 74 1.66 8.92 0.56
CA GLN A 74 1.28 10.32 0.82
C GLN A 74 -0.24 10.55 0.70
N VAL A 75 -0.88 9.96 -0.32
CA VAL A 75 -2.34 10.04 -0.50
C VAL A 75 -3.05 9.28 0.63
N LYS A 76 -2.55 8.11 1.01
CA LYS A 76 -3.07 7.34 2.16
C LYS A 76 -3.01 8.15 3.45
N GLU A 77 -1.85 8.72 3.78
CA GLU A 77 -1.66 9.55 4.98
C GLU A 77 -2.55 10.79 4.95
N SER A 78 -2.65 11.48 3.81
CA SER A 78 -3.56 12.63 3.68
C SER A 78 -5.01 12.24 3.94
N LYS A 79 -5.47 11.10 3.39
CA LYS A 79 -6.83 10.58 3.62
C LYS A 79 -7.05 10.20 5.09
N ILE A 80 -6.05 9.59 5.74
CA ILE A 80 -6.09 9.31 7.19
C ILE A 80 -6.25 10.61 7.96
N SER A 81 -5.42 11.63 7.70
CA SER A 81 -5.50 12.93 8.41
C SER A 81 -6.87 13.59 8.24
N MET A 82 -7.44 13.56 7.03
CA MET A 82 -8.78 14.11 6.79
C MET A 82 -9.86 13.37 7.58
N LEU A 83 -9.84 12.03 7.56
CA LEU A 83 -10.81 11.21 8.29
C LEU A 83 -10.65 11.33 9.80
N LEU A 84 -9.42 11.44 10.30
CA LEU A 84 -9.14 11.70 11.71
C LEU A 84 -9.70 13.05 12.14
N HIS A 85 -9.54 14.07 11.30
CA HIS A 85 -10.12 15.38 11.57
C HIS A 85 -11.64 15.35 11.61
N GLU A 86 -12.28 14.68 10.63
CA GLU A 86 -13.74 14.49 10.60
C GLU A 86 -14.24 13.70 11.81
N TYR A 87 -13.52 12.63 12.19
CA TYR A 87 -13.79 11.87 13.41
C TYR A 87 -13.66 12.77 14.64
N GLU A 88 -12.59 13.56 14.76
CA GLU A 88 -12.37 14.38 15.96
C GLU A 88 -13.38 15.51 16.12
N LEU A 89 -13.84 16.09 15.02
CA LEU A 89 -14.89 17.11 15.00
C LEU A 89 -16.31 16.53 14.89
N PHE A 90 -16.46 15.21 14.94
CA PHE A 90 -17.75 14.58 14.73
C PHE A 90 -18.74 14.98 15.82
N LEU A 91 -19.85 15.58 15.39
CA LEU A 91 -21.00 15.96 16.20
C LEU A 91 -22.27 15.63 15.43
N MET A 92 -23.34 15.34 16.17
CA MET A 92 -24.69 15.22 15.61
C MET A 92 -25.19 16.61 15.21
N HIS A 93 -25.83 16.73 14.05
CA HIS A 93 -26.41 18.00 13.62
C HIS A 93 -27.83 18.21 14.17
N ASP A 94 -28.26 19.47 14.33
CA ASP A 94 -29.56 19.83 14.93
C ASP A 94 -30.79 19.20 14.24
N ASN A 95 -30.69 18.95 12.93
CA ASN A 95 -31.78 18.38 12.11
C ASN A 95 -31.46 16.96 11.60
N GLU A 96 -30.47 16.30 12.19
CA GLU A 96 -30.07 14.94 11.81
C GLU A 96 -30.83 13.90 12.64
N SER A 97 -31.26 12.80 12.01
CA SER A 97 -31.81 11.67 12.76
C SER A 97 -30.68 10.85 13.39
N ILE A 98 -30.93 10.20 14.53
CA ILE A 98 -29.95 9.31 15.17
C ILE A 98 -29.41 8.26 14.18
N SER A 99 -30.28 7.68 13.34
CA SER A 99 -29.88 6.71 12.32
C SER A 99 -28.92 7.30 11.28
N ASN A 100 -29.16 8.54 10.84
CA ASN A 100 -28.28 9.23 9.88
C ASN A 100 -26.93 9.55 10.51
N MET A 101 -26.93 10.02 11.76
CA MET A 101 -25.71 10.28 12.54
C MET A 101 -24.86 9.01 12.67
N PHE A 102 -25.45 7.89 13.08
CA PHE A 102 -24.74 6.61 13.19
C PHE A 102 -24.19 6.13 11.85
N THR A 103 -24.91 6.37 10.75
CA THR A 103 -24.45 6.03 9.40
C THR A 103 -23.22 6.84 9.01
N ARG A 104 -23.21 8.15 9.28
CA ARG A 104 -22.04 9.03 9.06
C ARG A 104 -20.85 8.57 9.91
N PHE A 105 -21.07 8.35 11.20
CA PHE A 105 -20.02 7.88 12.11
C PHE A 105 -19.42 6.54 11.65
N THR A 106 -20.26 5.57 11.33
CA THR A 106 -19.82 4.24 10.87
C THR A 106 -19.07 4.32 9.55
N THR A 107 -19.46 5.22 8.65
CA THR A 107 -18.74 5.47 7.40
C THR A 107 -17.30 5.94 7.64
N ILE A 108 -17.12 6.87 8.58
CA ILE A 108 -15.79 7.38 8.97
C ILE A 108 -14.94 6.24 9.57
N ILE A 109 -15.50 5.48 10.53
CA ILE A 109 -14.80 4.38 11.19
C ILE A 109 -14.42 3.27 10.21
N ASN A 110 -15.31 2.89 9.31
CA ASN A 110 -15.01 1.87 8.29
C ASN A 110 -13.94 2.35 7.32
N SER A 111 -13.95 3.63 6.96
CA SER A 111 -12.91 4.22 6.11
C SER A 111 -11.54 4.23 6.79
N LEU A 112 -11.49 4.58 8.08
CA LEU A 112 -10.27 4.50 8.91
C LEU A 112 -9.78 3.04 9.06
N LYS A 113 -10.71 2.10 9.28
CA LYS A 113 -10.41 0.65 9.38
C LYS A 113 -9.79 0.10 8.09
N ASN A 114 -10.30 0.52 6.93
CA ASN A 114 -9.74 0.15 5.62
C ASN A 114 -8.33 0.72 5.39
N LEU A 115 -7.94 1.73 6.17
CA LEU A 115 -6.59 2.32 6.18
C LEU A 115 -5.78 1.83 7.41
N CYS A 116 -6.16 0.68 7.97
CA CYS A 116 -5.50 0.05 9.11
C CYS A 116 -5.48 0.89 10.41
N LYS A 117 -6.41 1.84 10.57
CA LYS A 117 -6.64 2.56 11.84
C LYS A 117 -7.84 1.95 12.55
N TYR A 118 -7.59 1.38 13.73
CA TYR A 118 -8.59 0.67 14.52
C TYR A 118 -8.86 1.39 15.83
N TYR A 119 -10.12 1.33 16.27
CA TYR A 119 -10.58 1.86 17.55
C TYR A 119 -11.31 0.75 18.30
N SER A 120 -11.14 0.70 19.61
CA SER A 120 -11.93 -0.16 20.48
C SER A 120 -13.37 0.33 20.57
N ASN A 121 -14.30 -0.59 20.85
CA ASN A 121 -15.71 -0.22 21.07
C ASN A 121 -15.86 0.82 22.19
N GLN A 122 -15.00 0.79 23.21
CA GLN A 122 -15.03 1.78 24.29
C GLN A 122 -14.68 3.19 23.82
N GLU A 123 -13.68 3.33 22.93
CA GLU A 123 -13.32 4.62 22.33
C GLU A 123 -14.45 5.16 21.46
N LEU A 124 -15.05 4.29 20.64
CA LEU A 124 -16.16 4.65 19.76
C LEU A 124 -17.40 5.11 20.54
N ILE A 125 -17.77 4.37 21.59
CA ILE A 125 -18.90 4.72 22.48
C ILE A 125 -18.63 6.07 23.15
N ARG A 126 -17.43 6.27 23.70
CA ARG A 126 -17.06 7.56 24.31
C ARG A 126 -17.11 8.71 23.31
N LYS A 127 -16.83 8.46 22.03
CA LYS A 127 -16.87 9.48 21.00
C LYS A 127 -18.30 9.86 20.61
N ILE A 128 -19.19 8.88 20.41
CA ILE A 128 -20.59 9.15 20.05
C ILE A 128 -21.37 9.82 21.18
N LEU A 129 -20.99 9.54 22.44
CA LEU A 129 -21.66 10.11 23.62
C LEU A 129 -21.15 11.51 24.01
N ARG A 130 -20.13 12.04 23.32
CA ARG A 130 -19.62 13.40 23.53
C ARG A 130 -20.37 14.40 22.67
#